data_AF-A0A176S5U2-F1
#
_entry.id   AF-A0A176S5U2-F1
#
_cell.length_a   1.000
_cell.length_b   1.000
_cell.length_c   1.000
_cell.angle_alpha   90.00
_cell.angle_beta   90.00
_cell.angle_gamma   90.00
#
_symmetry.space_group_name_H-M   'P 1'
#
loop_
_entity.id
_entity.type
_entity.pdbx_description
1 polymer ?
#
loop_
_entity_poly.entity_id
_entity_poly.type
_entity_poly.pdbx_seq_one_letter_code
_entity_poly.pdbx_strand_id
1 'polypeptide(L)'
;MDKENCSLSEAKKLMKRWDKGNHKTNSDSIRYHVKKHGEGNTLKYLRKAYNFNKKGAHKVTRIDGSTIYKRKSGEYLIERDGKIVSYSPSYK
;
A
#
# COMPACT_ATOMS: atom_id res chain seq x y z
N MET A 1 -2.00 -27.24 3.19
CA MET A 1 -1.32 -26.12 3.88
C MET A 1 -0.58 -25.35 2.81
N ASP A 2 -1.28 -24.42 2.15
CA ASP A 2 -0.70 -23.63 1.08
C ASP A 2 0.36 -22.70 1.67
N LYS A 3 1.63 -23.11 1.54
CA LYS A 3 2.74 -22.18 1.71
C LYS A 3 2.48 -21.03 0.74
N GLU A 4 2.37 -19.80 1.23
CA GLU A 4 2.32 -18.60 0.41
C GLU A 4 3.55 -18.60 -0.52
N ASN A 5 3.41 -19.15 -1.72
CA ASN A 5 4.43 -19.11 -2.74
C ASN A 5 4.48 -17.67 -3.26
N CYS A 6 5.39 -16.89 -2.69
CA CYS A 6 5.82 -15.62 -3.25
C CYS A 6 6.97 -15.91 -4.20
N SER A 7 6.80 -15.60 -5.48
CA SER A 7 7.97 -15.55 -6.36
C SER A 7 8.80 -14.31 -6.02
N LEU A 8 10.13 -14.43 -6.06
CA LEU A 8 11.02 -13.27 -5.88
C LEU A 8 10.71 -12.14 -6.88
N SER A 9 10.20 -12.49 -8.07
CA SER A 9 9.76 -11.52 -9.08
C SER A 9 8.51 -10.75 -8.63
N GLU A 10 7.53 -11.41 -8.02
CA GLU A 10 6.35 -10.75 -7.45
C GLU A 10 6.75 -9.80 -6.31
N ALA A 11 7.56 -10.27 -5.35
CA ALA A 11 8.02 -9.43 -4.25
C ALA A 11 8.72 -8.16 -4.76
N LYS A 12 9.65 -8.30 -5.71
CA LYS A 12 10.35 -7.18 -6.33
C LYS A 12 9.38 -6.22 -7.03
N LYS A 13 8.39 -6.73 -7.77
CA LYS A 13 7.38 -5.92 -8.45
C LYS A 13 6.54 -5.10 -7.46
N LEU A 14 6.08 -5.73 -6.38
CA LEU A 14 5.28 -5.08 -5.34
C LEU A 14 6.09 -4.00 -4.62
N MET A 15 7.32 -4.32 -4.20
CA MET A 15 8.20 -3.37 -3.51
C MET A 15 8.62 -2.20 -4.40
N LYS A 16 8.83 -2.41 -5.71
CA LYS A 16 9.15 -1.34 -6.67
C LYS A 16 8.04 -0.30 -6.79
N ARG A 17 6.78 -0.71 -6.58
CA ARG A 17 5.61 0.18 -6.63
C ARG A 17 5.41 0.98 -5.34
N TRP A 18 6.16 0.66 -4.28
CA TRP A 18 6.11 1.34 -2.99
C TRP A 18 7.12 2.48 -2.93
N ASP A 19 6.75 3.58 -2.29
CA ASP A 19 7.60 4.74 -2.01
C ASP A 19 7.91 4.82 -0.51
N LYS A 20 9.11 5.31 -0.17
CA LYS A 20 9.52 5.45 1.23
C LYS A 20 8.72 6.52 1.99
N GLY A 21 8.11 7.48 1.29
CA GLY A 21 7.49 8.65 1.91
C GLY A 21 8.49 9.40 2.79
N ASN A 22 8.17 9.54 4.07
CA ASN A 22 9.02 10.20 5.06
C ASN A 22 10.02 9.25 5.76
N HIS A 23 10.07 7.97 5.36
CA HIS A 23 10.99 7.00 5.94
C HIS A 23 12.37 7.04 5.25
N LYS A 24 13.37 6.44 5.93
CA LYS A 24 14.74 6.33 5.42
C LYS A 24 14.80 5.47 4.16
N THR A 25 14.13 4.32 4.17
CA THR A 25 14.08 3.38 3.04
C THR A 25 12.67 2.91 2.72
N ASN A 26 12.47 2.33 1.54
CA ASN A 26 11.21 1.65 1.19
C ASN A 26 10.88 0.54 2.20
N SER A 27 11.88 -0.25 2.59
CA SER A 27 11.71 -1.35 3.55
C SER A 27 11.23 -0.86 4.92
N ASP A 28 11.75 0.27 5.40
CA ASP A 28 11.31 0.88 6.67
C ASP A 28 9.84 1.32 6.62
N SER A 29 9.43 1.93 5.50
CA SER A 29 8.04 2.34 5.27
C SER A 29 7.12 1.12 5.22
N ILE A 30 7.47 0.10 4.43
CA ILE A 30 6.70 -1.14 4.33
C ILE A 30 6.56 -1.79 5.71
N ARG A 31 7.67 -1.94 6.44
CA ARG A 31 7.66 -2.53 7.79
C ARG A 31 6.75 -1.75 8.75
N TYR A 32 6.80 -0.41 8.72
CA TYR A 32 5.93 0.45 9.53
C TYR A 32 4.45 0.20 9.21
N HIS A 33 4.09 0.24 7.93
CA HIS A 33 2.70 0.10 7.51
C HIS A 33 2.14 -1.31 7.68
N VAL A 34 2.93 -2.35 7.43
CA VAL A 34 2.55 -3.75 7.68
C VAL A 34 2.33 -3.99 9.18
N LYS A 35 3.19 -3.43 10.04
CA LYS A 35 3.01 -3.53 11.49
C LYS A 35 1.71 -2.85 11.95
N LYS A 36 1.37 -1.71 11.33
CA LYS A 36 0.20 -0.91 11.72
C LYS A 36 -1.13 -1.42 11.15
N HIS A 37 -1.11 -1.99 9.95
CA HIS A 37 -2.31 -2.27 9.16
C HIS A 37 -2.35 -3.66 8.50
N GLY A 38 -1.23 -4.39 8.49
CA GLY A 38 -1.05 -5.62 7.72
C GLY A 38 -1.04 -6.90 8.55
N GLU A 39 -1.31 -6.83 9.86
CA GLU A 39 -1.32 -8.00 10.76
C GLU A 39 -0.01 -8.81 10.69
N GLY A 40 1.12 -8.16 10.38
CA GLY A 40 2.42 -8.81 10.22
C GLY A 40 2.63 -9.56 8.89
N ASN A 41 1.61 -9.73 8.05
CA ASN A 41 1.77 -10.38 6.73
C ASN A 41 2.11 -9.34 5.65
N THR A 42 3.41 -9.20 5.38
CA THR A 42 3.94 -8.25 4.40
C THR A 42 3.42 -8.49 3.00
N LEU A 43 3.40 -9.75 2.53
CA LEU A 43 3.06 -10.07 1.15
C LEU A 43 1.58 -9.81 0.87
N LYS A 44 0.69 -10.30 1.74
CA LYS A 44 -0.74 -10.07 1.67
C LYS A 44 -1.06 -8.57 1.70
N TYR A 45 -0.39 -7.82 2.57
CA TYR A 45 -0.55 -6.37 2.66
C TYR A 45 -0.15 -5.66 1.36
N LEU A 46 1.03 -5.96 0.82
CA LEU A 46 1.51 -5.36 -0.43
C LEU A 46 0.63 -5.74 -1.63
N ARG A 47 0.15 -6.98 -1.70
CA ARG A 47 -0.81 -7.43 -2.74
C ARG A 47 -2.10 -6.62 -2.70
N LYS A 48 -2.65 -6.40 -1.51
CA LYS A 48 -3.87 -5.59 -1.35
C LYS A 48 -3.63 -4.15 -1.77
N ALA A 49 -2.54 -3.54 -1.32
CA ALA A 49 -2.18 -2.18 -1.71
C ALA A 49 -2.02 -2.03 -3.24
N TYR A 50 -1.33 -2.98 -3.86
CA TYR A 50 -1.10 -3.01 -5.31
C TYR A 50 -2.40 -3.16 -6.11
N ASN A 51 -3.33 -3.96 -5.61
CA ASN A 51 -4.62 -4.23 -6.26
C ASN A 51 -5.76 -3.31 -5.79
N PHE A 52 -5.45 -2.23 -5.07
CA PHE A 52 -6.47 -1.29 -4.59
C PHE A 52 -7.30 -0.75 -5.77
N ASN A 53 -8.63 -0.93 -5.69
CA ASN A 53 -9.53 -0.47 -6.73
C ASN A 53 -9.87 1.02 -6.56
N LYS A 54 -9.34 1.85 -7.47
CA LYS A 54 -9.59 3.30 -7.50
C LYS A 54 -10.96 3.68 -8.06
N LYS A 55 -11.64 2.79 -8.78
CA LYS A 55 -12.95 3.09 -9.39
C LYS A 55 -13.98 3.34 -8.29
N GLY A 56 -14.59 4.53 -8.32
CA GLY A 56 -15.57 4.95 -7.32
C GLY A 56 -14.97 5.34 -5.96
N ALA A 57 -13.64 5.40 -5.83
CA ALA A 57 -13.01 5.98 -4.64
C ALA A 57 -13.11 7.50 -4.68
N HIS A 58 -13.39 8.12 -3.53
CA HIS A 58 -13.29 9.56 -3.36
C HIS A 58 -11.82 9.98 -3.49
N LYS A 59 -11.54 10.90 -4.42
CA LYS A 59 -10.19 11.34 -4.78
C LYS A 59 -9.92 12.74 -4.23
N VAL A 60 -8.81 12.90 -3.50
CA VAL A 60 -8.32 14.21 -3.02
C VAL A 60 -6.85 14.36 -3.37
N THR A 61 -6.51 15.42 -4.10
CA THR A 61 -5.11 15.77 -4.40
C THR A 61 -4.65 16.82 -3.38
N ARG A 62 -3.47 16.62 -2.80
CA ARG A 62 -2.86 17.50 -1.80
C ARG A 62 -1.82 18.40 -2.44
N ILE A 63 -1.47 19.48 -1.73
CA ILE A 63 -0.45 20.45 -2.16
C ILE A 63 0.95 19.83 -2.32
N ASP A 64 1.23 18.74 -1.60
CA ASP A 64 2.50 17.99 -1.67
C ASP A 64 2.57 17.00 -2.86
N GLY A 65 1.64 17.13 -3.82
CA GLY A 65 1.53 16.27 -5.00
C GLY A 65 0.95 14.88 -4.72
N SER A 66 0.68 14.52 -3.46
CA SER A 66 0.07 13.22 -3.16
C SER A 66 -1.44 13.21 -3.43
N THR A 67 -1.96 12.05 -3.82
CA THR A 67 -3.39 11.81 -4.02
C THR A 67 -3.87 10.75 -3.05
N ILE A 68 -4.94 11.05 -2.30
CA ILE A 68 -5.68 10.08 -1.51
C ILE A 68 -6.83 9.51 -2.35
N TYR A 69 -6.98 8.20 -2.35
CA TYR A 69 -8.16 7.49 -2.82
C TYR A 69 -8.81 6.81 -1.61
N LYS A 70 -10.05 7.18 -1.26
CA LYS A 70 -10.79 6.62 -0.12
C LYS A 70 -12.09 5.97 -0.57
N ARG A 71 -12.32 4.72 -0.16
CA ARG A 71 -13.57 3.99 -0.42
C ARG A 71 -14.56 4.18 0.72
N LYS A 72 -15.85 3.97 0.44
CA LYS A 72 -16.92 4.00 1.47
C LYS A 72 -16.69 2.99 2.59
N SER A 73 -16.03 1.87 2.30
CA SER A 73 -15.63 0.86 3.31
C SER A 73 -14.58 1.37 4.31
N GLY A 74 -13.98 2.54 4.09
CA GLY A 74 -12.86 3.04 4.89
C GLY A 74 -11.48 2.55 4.40
N GLU A 75 -11.43 1.65 3.43
CA GLU A 75 -10.20 1.30 2.73
C GLU A 75 -9.64 2.52 1.99
N TYR A 76 -8.34 2.79 2.11
CA TYR A 76 -7.73 3.91 1.41
C TYR A 76 -6.32 3.62 0.90
N LEU A 77 -5.93 4.37 -0.13
CA LEU A 77 -4.60 4.38 -0.74
C LEU A 77 -4.12 5.83 -0.85
N ILE A 78 -2.87 6.09 -0.50
CA ILE A 78 -2.18 7.35 -0.82
C ILE A 78 -1.11 7.05 -1.85
N GLU A 79 -1.13 7.81 -2.95
CA GLU A 79 -0.11 7.76 -3.99
C GLU A 79 0.60 9.09 -4.17
N ARG A 80 1.87 9.03 -4.59
CA ARG A 80 2.65 10.17 -5.07
C ARG A 80 3.50 9.69 -6.23
N ASP A 81 3.53 10.43 -7.34
CA ASP A 81 4.32 10.11 -8.54
C ASP A 81 4.14 8.68 -9.06
N GLY A 82 2.90 8.20 -9.02
CA GLY A 82 2.57 6.84 -9.46
C GLY A 82 3.18 5.74 -8.59
N LYS A 83 3.54 6.03 -7.33
CA LYS A 83 3.94 5.05 -6.30
C LYS A 83 3.02 5.09 -5.10
N ILE A 84 2.94 3.98 -4.37
CA ILE A 84 2.15 3.86 -3.14
C ILE A 84 2.96 4.40 -1.98
N VAL A 85 2.43 5.37 -1.25
CA VAL A 85 3.06 5.94 -0.05
C VAL A 85 2.44 5.33 1.22
N SER A 86 1.13 5.06 1.19
CA SER A 86 0.41 4.47 2.31
C SER A 86 -0.80 3.69 1.82
N TYR A 87 -1.15 2.64 2.54
CA TYR A 87 -2.36 1.87 2.34
C TYR A 87 -2.96 1.47 3.68
N SER A 88 -4.28 1.51 3.80
CA SER A 88 -4.97 0.89 4.93
C SER A 88 -6.13 0.07 4.41
N PRO A 89 -6.25 -1.20 4.84
CA PRO A 89 -7.49 -1.92 4.70
C PRO A 89 -8.59 -1.21 5.50
N SER A 90 -9.84 -1.42 5.13
CA SER A 90 -11.00 -0.95 5.89
C SER A 90 -10.89 -1.36 7.36
N TYR A 91 -11.10 -0.41 8.27
CA TYR A 91 -11.36 -0.74 9.67
C TYR A 91 -12.72 -1.43 9.74
N LYS A 92 -12.75 -2.68 10.22
CA LYS A 92 -13.98 -3.29 10.74
C LYS A 92 -14.15 -2.86 12.18
#